data_AF-A0A391NUP1-F1
#
_entry.id   AF-A0A391NUP1-F1
#
_cell.length_a   1.000
_cell.length_b   1.000
_cell.length_c   1.000
_cell.angle_alpha   90.00
_cell.angle_beta   90.00
_cell.angle_gamma   90.00
#
_symmetry.space_group_name_H-M   'P 1'
#
loop_
_entity.id
_entity.type
_entity.pdbx_description
1 polymer ?
#
loop_
_entity_poly.entity_id
_entity_poly.type
_entity_poly.pdbx_seq_one_letter_code
_entity_poly.pdbx_strand_id
1 'polypeptide(L)' 'MLDKPAAKVIGPREFQDVLSEYPQGFYDYEQLRLTYSDQEIYYIYRKIGRGKYSDVFEGYNAYTDSMVVIKVGIECVC' A
#
# COMPACT_ATOMS: atom_id res chain seq x y z
N MET A 1 -17.12 37.79 23.28
CA MET A 1 -17.08 36.51 22.55
C MET A 1 -16.50 36.83 21.18
N LEU A 2 -15.20 36.62 20.99
CA LEU A 2 -14.54 36.90 19.71
C LEU A 2 -14.74 35.68 18.81
N ASP A 3 -15.52 35.84 17.75
CA ASP A 3 -15.64 34.82 16.71
C ASP A 3 -14.26 34.62 16.07
N LYS A 4 -13.66 33.46 16.36
CA LYS A 4 -12.39 33.05 15.76
C LYS A 4 -12.64 32.91 14.26
N PRO A 5 -11.87 33.60 13.39
CA PRO A 5 -12.08 33.49 11.95
C PRO A 5 -11.89 32.04 11.55
N ALA A 6 -12.87 31.49 10.82
CA ALA A 6 -12.79 30.13 10.29
C ALA A 6 -11.46 29.97 9.54
N ALA A 7 -10.66 28.97 9.94
CA ALA A 7 -9.38 28.70 9.31
C ALA A 7 -9.58 28.51 7.81
N LYS A 8 -8.79 29.21 6.99
CA LYS A 8 -8.85 29.09 5.54
C LYS A 8 -8.53 27.64 5.17
N VAL A 9 -9.53 26.93 4.67
CA VAL A 9 -9.34 25.58 4.13
C VAL A 9 -8.49 25.72 2.88
N ILE A 10 -7.23 25.26 2.95
CA ILE A 10 -6.33 25.20 1.80
C ILE A 10 -6.49 23.81 1.19
N GLY A 11 -7.31 23.75 0.15
CA GLY A 11 -7.45 22.54 -0.67
C GLY A 11 -6.30 22.39 -1.68
N PRO A 12 -6.14 21.18 -2.25
CA PRO A 12 -5.25 20.99 -3.37
C PRO A 12 -5.70 21.86 -4.56
N ARG A 13 -4.74 22.37 -5.34
CA ARG A 13 -5.01 23.25 -6.49
C ARG A 13 -5.72 22.52 -7.64
N GLU A 14 -5.46 21.23 -7.78
CA GLU A 14 -6.01 20.34 -8.80
C GLU A 14 -6.45 19.02 -8.12
N PHE A 15 -7.33 18.27 -8.77
CA PHE A 15 -7.85 16.98 -8.30
C PHE A 15 -8.61 17.00 -6.96
N GLN A 16 -9.19 18.15 -6.61
CA GLN A 16 -9.89 18.31 -5.33
C GLN A 16 -11.11 17.38 -5.19
N ASP A 17 -11.84 17.15 -6.28
CA ASP A 17 -13.12 16.43 -6.25
C ASP A 17 -13.01 14.99 -6.75
N VAL A 18 -11.80 14.52 -7.09
CA VAL A 18 -11.59 13.21 -7.73
C VAL A 18 -12.19 12.08 -6.91
N LEU A 19 -11.98 12.07 -5.59
CA LEU A 19 -12.50 11.00 -4.74
C LEU A 19 -14.04 10.96 -4.69
N SER A 20 -14.71 12.08 -4.94
CA SER A 20 -16.17 12.19 -4.96
C SER A 20 -16.79 11.58 -6.22
N GLU A 21 -16.02 11.46 -7.30
CA GLU A 21 -16.46 10.84 -8.56
C GLU A 21 -16.41 9.31 -8.51
N TYR A 22 -15.68 8.73 -7.55
CA TYR A 22 -15.52 7.29 -7.39
C TYR A 22 -16.43 6.72 -6.29
N PRO A 23 -16.83 5.44 -6.39
CA PRO A 23 -17.56 4.77 -5.33
C PRO A 23 -16.71 4.67 -4.05
N GLN A 24 -17.37 4.59 -2.89
CA GLN A 24 -16.70 4.55 -1.57
C GLN A 24 -15.62 3.46 -1.47
N GLY A 25 -15.85 2.28 -2.06
CA GLY A 25 -14.88 1.18 -2.05
C GLY A 25 -13.55 1.46 -2.76
N PHE A 26 -13.45 2.55 -3.52
CA PHE A 26 -12.19 2.97 -4.15
C PHE A 26 -11.17 3.49 -3.13
N TYR A 27 -11.63 4.26 -2.13
CA TYR A 27 -10.75 4.93 -1.17
C TYR A 27 -10.89 4.41 0.26
N ASP A 28 -11.99 3.71 0.57
CA ASP A 28 -12.24 3.12 1.88
C ASP A 28 -11.45 1.81 2.06
N TYR A 29 -10.14 1.93 2.22
CA TYR A 29 -9.24 0.79 2.40
C TYR A 29 -9.46 0.08 3.75
N GLU A 30 -10.14 0.70 4.72
CA GLU A 30 -10.46 0.06 6.01
C GLU A 30 -11.52 -1.04 5.86
N GLN A 31 -12.42 -0.88 4.89
CA GLN A 31 -13.44 -1.88 4.57
C GLN A 31 -13.00 -2.89 3.51
N LEU A 32 -11.80 -2.73 2.93
CA LEU A 32 -11.27 -3.60 1.89
C LEU A 32 -10.99 -5.01 2.45
N ARG A 33 -11.67 -6.02 1.89
CA ARG A 33 -11.40 -7.43 2.18
C ARG A 33 -10.42 -8.01 1.17
N LEU A 34 -9.19 -8.26 1.59
CA LEU A 34 -8.17 -8.88 0.75
C LEU A 34 -8.37 -10.39 0.66
N THR A 35 -8.26 -10.92 -0.56
CA THR A 35 -8.14 -12.36 -0.80
C THR A 35 -6.68 -12.68 -1.07
N TYR A 36 -6.04 -13.39 -0.15
CA TYR A 36 -4.65 -13.79 -0.31
C TYR A 36 -4.55 -15.09 -1.09
N SER A 37 -3.60 -15.16 -2.02
CA SER A 37 -3.23 -16.39 -2.72
C SER A 37 -2.15 -17.15 -1.95
N ASP A 38 -1.85 -18.35 -2.41
CA ASP A 38 -0.74 -19.15 -1.89
C ASP A 38 0.61 -18.46 -2.15
N GLN A 39 1.49 -18.54 -1.16
CA GLN A 39 2.85 -17.99 -1.19
C GLN A 39 3.89 -19.06 -1.53
N GLU A 40 3.56 -20.35 -1.42
CA GLU A 40 4.51 -21.46 -1.66
C GLU A 40 5.04 -21.51 -3.10
N ILE A 41 4.35 -20.89 -4.05
CA ILE A 41 4.77 -20.79 -5.45
C ILE A 41 5.91 -19.78 -5.69
N TYR A 42 6.24 -18.95 -4.69
CA TYR A 42 7.27 -17.94 -4.77
C TYR A 42 8.52 -18.35 -3.99
N TYR A 43 9.65 -18.43 -4.68
CA TYR A 43 10.93 -18.76 -4.08
C TYR A 43 11.80 -17.52 -3.89
N ILE A 44 12.46 -17.41 -2.74
CA ILE A 44 13.40 -16.34 -2.45
C ILE A 44 14.81 -16.77 -2.86
N TYR A 45 15.50 -15.94 -3.64
CA TYR A 45 16.92 -16.13 -3.97
C TYR A 45 17.83 -15.37 -3.02
N ARG A 46 17.67 -14.04 -2.97
CA ARG A 46 18.51 -13.18 -2.14
C ARG A 46 17.78 -11.92 -1.71
N LYS A 47 18.22 -11.36 -0.59
CA LYS A 47 17.78 -10.04 -0.13
C LYS A 47 18.44 -8.96 -0.99
N ILE A 48 17.63 -8.01 -1.47
CA ILE A 48 18.10 -6.88 -2.29
C ILE A 48 17.95 -5.53 -1.58
N GLY A 49 17.14 -5.43 -0.53
CA GLY A 49 16.99 -4.18 0.20
C GLY A 49 16.28 -4.30 1.54
N ARG A 50 16.41 -3.24 2.34
CA ARG A 50 15.70 -3.05 3.61
C ARG A 50 15.19 -1.62 3.68
N GLY A 51 13.88 -1.47 3.84
CA GLY A 51 13.22 -0.21 4.16
C GLY A 51 12.84 -0.13 5.64
N LYS A 52 12.24 0.99 6.04
CA LYS A 52 11.77 1.21 7.42
C LYS A 52 10.75 0.16 7.89
N TYR A 53 9.89 -0.29 6.97
CA TYR A 53 8.77 -1.18 7.26
C TYR A 53 8.78 -2.47 6.43
N SER A 54 9.84 -2.74 5.65
CA SER A 54 9.85 -3.88 4.73
C SER A 54 11.24 -4.40 4.43
N ASP A 55 11.35 -5.71 4.25
CA ASP A 55 12.50 -6.35 3.60
C ASP A 55 12.11 -6.73 2.17
N VAL A 56 13.04 -6.52 1.23
CA VAL A 56 12.81 -6.74 -0.20
C VAL A 56 13.77 -7.79 -0.72
N PHE A 57 13.24 -8.76 -1.47
CA PHE A 57 13.95 -9.90 -1.99
C PHE A 57 13.79 -10.01 -3.51
N GLU A 58 14.84 -10.48 -4.17
CA GLU A 58 14.75 -11.06 -5.50
C GLU A 58 14.31 -12.52 -5.37
N GLY A 59 13.34 -12.91 -6.18
CA GLY A 59 12.74 -14.23 -6.14
C GLY A 59 12.26 -14.70 -7.50
N TYR A 60 11.57 -15.83 -7.52
CA TYR A 60 11.04 -16.43 -8.74
C TYR A 60 9.67 -17.04 -8.50
N ASN A 61 8.78 -16.81 -9.46
CA ASN A 61 7.44 -17.36 -9.48
C ASN A 61 7.45 -18.64 -10.32
N ALA A 62 7.24 -19.78 -9.67
CA ALA A 62 7.26 -21.07 -10.34
C ALA A 62 6.02 -21.36 -11.18
N TYR A 63 4.92 -20.64 -10.96
CA TYR A 63 3.73 -20.76 -11.79
C TYR A 63 3.90 -20.09 -13.15
N THR A 64 4.55 -18.92 -13.18
CA THR A 64 4.75 -18.13 -14.42
C THR A 64 6.13 -18.28 -15.04
N ASP A 65 7.03 -19.03 -14.41
CA ASP A 65 8.43 -19.20 -14.83
C ASP A 65 9.15 -17.85 -15.03
N SER A 66 9.07 -16.99 -14.02
CA SER A 66 9.58 -15.62 -14.14
C SER A 66 10.22 -15.08 -12.85
N MET A 67 11.27 -14.28 -12.99
CA MET A 67 11.87 -13.52 -11.90
C MET A 67 10.93 -12.43 -11.39
N VAL A 68 10.85 -12.27 -10.07
CA VAL A 68 9.96 -11.32 -9.40
C VAL A 68 10.66 -10.64 -8.22
N VAL A 69 10.07 -9.55 -7.74
CA VAL A 69 10.49 -8.87 -6.50
C VAL A 69 9.45 -9.13 -5.42
N ILE A 70 9.89 -9.67 -4.29
CA ILE A 70 9.03 -9.99 -3.14
C ILE A 70 9.28 -8.94 -2.05
N LYS A 71 8.22 -8.21 -1.67
CA LYS A 71 8.29 -7.21 -0.59
C LYS A 71 7.50 -7.72 0.62
N VAL A 72 8.23 -8.00 1.69
CA VAL A 72 7.67 -8.51 2.95
C VAL A 72 7.58 -7.36 3.95
N GLY A 73 6.39 -7.13 4.51
CA GLY A 73 6.20 -6.20 5.61
C GLY A 73 6.86 -6.71 6.88
N ILE A 74 7.68 -5.88 7.53
CA ILE A 74 8.25 -6.21 8.83
C ILE A 74 7.26 -5.72 9.86
N GLU A 75 6.51 -6.64 10.45
CA GLU A 75 5.78 -6.33 11.67
C GLU A 75 6.78 -6.37 12.84
N CYS A 76 6.92 -5.26 13.57
CA CYS A 76 7.64 -5.27 14.84
C CYS A 76 6.79 -6.03 15.85
N VAL A 77 7.02 -7.34 15.95
CA VAL A 77 6.65 -8.07 17.17
C VAL A 77 7.74 -7.74 18.19
N CYS A 78 7.46 -6.77 19.06
CA CYS A 78 8.20 -6.58 20.31
C CYS A 78 7.53 -7.37 21.43
#